data_AF-A0A7G4WFB8-F1
#
_entry.id   AF-A0A7G4WFB8-F1
#
_cell.length_a   1.000
_cell.length_b   1.000
_cell.length_c   1.000
_cell.angle_alpha   90.00
_cell.angle_beta   90.00
_cell.angle_gamma   90.00
#
_symmetry.space_group_name_H-M   'P 1'
#
loop_
_entity.id
_entity.type
_entity.pdbx_description
1 polymer ?
#
loop_
_entity_poly.entity_id
_entity_poly.type
_entity_poly.pdbx_seq_one_letter_code
_entity_poly.pdbx_strand_id
1 'polypeptide(L)'
;MSVQFSGWEVVDDGASFSGVELEPSQKPQNKGVYKMYHGTSVASARVIIANGFQQSTRGMLGRGVYVSRNIKKAAHYPLNSSITDRVVLQLHVRVGRVKRIDTDNHPMQYTWNAHGYDTAWVPPNIGLIAVRSGLEEDCVFDPKRVKVVGIAKAPDTTIQKELQQLISKTSKKHGQGGDGAADVCSLCKRKTQQGSSHIKQQCWECGQNICILMSKHFCPARP
;
A
#
# COMPACT_ATOMS: atom_id res chain seq x y z
N MET A 1 6.32 7.62 39.58
CA MET A 1 7.05 8.56 38.72
C MET A 1 6.12 8.96 37.58
N SER A 2 5.74 10.23 37.49
CA SER A 2 4.95 10.77 36.38
C SER A 2 5.88 11.33 35.32
N VAL A 3 5.78 10.86 34.08
CA VAL A 3 6.51 11.43 32.95
C VAL A 3 5.63 12.49 32.30
N GLN A 4 6.06 13.75 32.32
CA GLN A 4 5.40 14.82 31.61
C GLN A 4 5.92 14.79 30.16
N PHE A 5 5.15 14.18 29.26
CA PHE A 5 5.49 14.08 27.84
C PHE A 5 4.75 15.17 27.05
N SER A 6 5.52 16.12 26.53
CA SER A 6 5.04 17.13 25.58
C SER A 6 5.64 16.80 24.21
N GLY A 7 4.88 16.13 23.36
CA GLY A 7 5.35 15.73 22.03
C GLY A 7 4.34 14.84 21.32
N TRP A 8 4.69 14.39 20.12
CA TRP A 8 3.93 13.38 19.42
C TRP A 8 4.83 12.57 18.49
N GLU A 9 4.38 11.36 18.21
CA GLU A 9 4.88 10.54 17.13
C GLU A 9 3.67 9.98 16.38
N VAL A 10 3.46 10.47 15.18
CA VAL A 10 2.47 9.98 14.24
C VAL A 10 3.19 9.06 13.28
N VAL A 11 2.69 7.82 13.18
CA VAL A 11 3.13 6.97 12.10
C VAL A 11 2.34 7.34 10.86
N ASP A 12 3.00 8.06 9.96
CA ASP A 12 2.50 8.33 8.62
C ASP A 12 2.24 6.99 7.92
N ASP A 13 1.10 6.85 7.27
CA ASP A 13 0.77 5.66 6.49
C ASP A 13 1.55 5.61 5.16
N GLY A 14 2.57 6.46 5.01
CA GLY A 14 3.45 6.63 3.86
C GLY A 14 2.76 7.17 2.62
N ALA A 15 1.52 7.66 2.72
CA ALA A 15 0.81 8.27 1.59
C ALA A 15 1.52 9.53 1.06
N SER A 16 2.37 10.16 1.87
CA SER A 16 3.19 11.33 1.49
C SER A 16 4.58 10.98 0.95
N PHE A 17 5.01 9.71 1.03
CA PHE A 17 6.29 9.24 0.52
C PHE A 17 6.09 8.57 -0.84
N SER A 18 7.02 8.75 -1.78
CA SER A 18 7.10 7.85 -2.94
C SER A 18 7.31 6.44 -2.37
N GLY A 19 6.32 5.56 -2.53
CA GLY A 19 6.28 4.25 -1.87
C GLY A 19 7.64 3.56 -1.85
N VAL A 20 8.00 2.99 -0.71
CA VAL A 20 9.26 2.25 -0.54
C VAL A 20 9.18 1.02 -1.44
N GLU A 21 10.21 0.77 -2.24
CA GLU A 21 10.33 -0.48 -2.97
C GLU A 21 11.05 -1.47 -2.06
N LEU A 22 10.30 -2.44 -1.52
CA LEU A 22 10.90 -3.59 -0.86
C LEU A 22 11.11 -4.67 -1.92
N GLU A 23 12.32 -5.20 -1.95
CA GLU A 23 12.65 -6.37 -2.75
C GLU A 23 11.82 -7.59 -2.29
N PRO A 24 11.53 -8.54 -3.20
CA PRO A 24 10.91 -9.80 -2.82
C PRO A 24 11.66 -10.46 -1.66
N SER A 25 10.94 -11.07 -0.72
CA SER A 25 11.46 -11.75 0.48
C SER A 25 11.87 -10.85 1.64
N GLN A 26 11.90 -9.52 1.48
CA GLN A 26 12.15 -8.63 2.61
C GLN A 26 10.95 -8.64 3.57
N LYS A 27 11.18 -8.60 4.88
CA LYS A 27 10.08 -8.52 5.85
C LYS A 27 9.31 -7.19 5.69
N PRO A 28 7.98 -7.20 5.49
CA PRO A 28 7.18 -5.99 5.50
C PRO A 28 7.33 -5.26 6.84
N GLN A 29 7.48 -3.95 6.78
CA GLN A 29 7.44 -3.08 7.95
C GLN A 29 5.98 -2.65 8.19
N ASN A 30 5.60 -2.59 9.46
CA ASN A 30 4.29 -2.11 9.82
C ASN A 30 4.12 -0.66 9.33
N LYS A 31 2.96 -0.40 8.74
CA LYS A 31 2.50 0.92 8.27
C LYS A 31 3.31 1.48 7.07
N GLY A 32 3.96 0.61 6.29
CA GLY A 32 4.63 0.99 5.05
C GLY A 32 3.69 1.16 3.85
N VAL A 33 4.17 1.88 2.83
CA VAL A 33 3.61 1.87 1.46
C VAL A 33 4.58 1.19 0.54
N TYR A 34 4.13 0.13 -0.11
CA TYR A 34 4.98 -0.64 -1.01
C TYR A 34 4.49 -0.61 -2.44
N LYS A 35 5.44 -0.56 -3.37
CA LYS A 35 5.19 -0.92 -4.76
C LYS A 35 4.98 -2.44 -4.81
N MET A 36 3.83 -2.85 -5.31
CA MET A 36 3.43 -4.26 -5.43
C MET A 36 2.71 -4.49 -6.76
N TYR A 37 2.43 -5.74 -7.07
CA TYR A 37 1.88 -6.18 -8.34
C TYR A 37 0.68 -7.10 -8.14
N HIS A 38 -0.29 -6.99 -9.05
CA HIS A 38 -1.45 -7.88 -9.12
C HIS A 38 -1.68 -8.30 -10.58
N GLY A 39 -1.65 -9.62 -10.82
CA GLY A 39 -1.96 -10.20 -12.11
C GLY A 39 -3.44 -10.49 -12.25
N THR A 40 -4.02 -10.08 -13.37
CA THR A 40 -5.46 -10.20 -13.63
C THR A 40 -5.73 -10.27 -15.15
N SER A 41 -6.97 -10.58 -15.54
CA SER A 41 -7.39 -10.49 -16.93
C SER A 41 -7.50 -9.05 -17.41
N VAL A 42 -7.47 -8.81 -18.73
CA VAL A 42 -7.65 -7.46 -19.31
C VAL A 42 -9.01 -6.88 -18.92
N ALA A 43 -10.07 -7.70 -18.99
CA ALA A 43 -11.42 -7.28 -18.62
C ALA A 43 -11.50 -6.85 -17.15
N SER A 44 -10.94 -7.66 -16.23
CA SER A 44 -10.91 -7.32 -14.81
C SER A 44 -10.02 -6.10 -14.53
N ALA A 45 -8.92 -5.91 -15.25
CA ALA A 45 -8.08 -4.71 -15.12
C ALA A 45 -8.87 -3.43 -15.41
N ARG A 46 -9.71 -3.41 -16.45
CA ARG A 46 -10.59 -2.27 -16.76
C ARG A 46 -11.55 -1.96 -15.60
N VAL A 47 -12.19 -3.00 -15.06
CA VAL A 47 -13.13 -2.87 -13.93
C VAL A 47 -12.41 -2.37 -12.67
N ILE A 48 -11.23 -2.91 -12.35
CA ILE A 48 -10.43 -2.51 -11.20
C ILE A 48 -9.98 -1.05 -11.33
N ILE A 49 -9.56 -0.61 -12.52
CA ILE A 49 -9.14 0.78 -12.75
C ILE A 49 -10.33 1.76 -12.63
N ALA A 50 -11.51 1.34 -13.07
CA ALA A 50 -12.70 2.18 -13.03
C ALA A 50 -13.33 2.27 -11.63
N ASN A 51 -13.43 1.13 -10.93
CA ASN A 51 -14.25 0.99 -9.73
C ASN A 51 -13.43 0.69 -8.46
N GLY A 52 -12.12 0.49 -8.59
CA GLY A 52 -11.26 0.00 -7.52
C GLY A 52 -11.32 -1.53 -7.35
N PHE A 53 -10.49 -2.03 -6.44
CA PHE A 53 -10.48 -3.44 -6.09
C PHE A 53 -11.72 -3.84 -5.28
N GLN A 54 -12.10 -5.10 -5.39
CA GLN A 54 -13.03 -5.77 -4.49
C GLN A 54 -12.32 -6.91 -3.78
N GLN A 55 -12.78 -7.25 -2.58
CA GLN A 55 -12.23 -8.39 -1.85
C GLN A 55 -12.57 -9.68 -2.60
N SER A 56 -11.61 -10.60 -2.70
CA SER A 56 -11.93 -11.98 -3.04
C SER A 56 -12.81 -12.59 -1.95
N THR A 57 -13.67 -13.54 -2.30
CA THR A 57 -14.51 -14.25 -1.32
C THR A 57 -13.75 -15.36 -0.59
N ARG A 58 -12.65 -15.85 -1.19
CA ARG A 58 -11.82 -16.95 -0.69
C ARG A 58 -10.34 -16.71 -1.04
N GLY A 59 -9.48 -17.54 -0.46
CA GLY A 59 -8.05 -17.62 -0.74
C GLY A 59 -7.32 -18.18 0.47
N MET A 60 -6.03 -18.46 0.31
CA MET A 60 -5.24 -19.14 1.35
C MET A 60 -5.06 -18.31 2.64
N LEU A 61 -5.26 -16.99 2.57
CA LEU A 61 -5.24 -16.04 3.68
C LEU A 61 -6.63 -15.46 3.96
N GLY A 62 -7.69 -16.12 3.49
CA GLY A 62 -9.06 -15.64 3.58
C GLY A 62 -9.40 -14.57 2.53
N ARG A 63 -10.42 -13.77 2.83
CA ARG A 63 -10.89 -12.70 1.94
C ARG A 63 -9.95 -11.50 1.94
N GLY A 64 -9.73 -10.91 0.77
CA GLY A 64 -8.94 -9.69 0.62
C GLY A 64 -8.46 -9.48 -0.80
N VAL A 65 -7.55 -8.54 -0.97
CA VAL A 65 -6.87 -8.26 -2.23
C VAL A 65 -5.48 -8.89 -2.18
N TYR A 66 -5.26 -9.87 -3.04
CA TYR A 66 -3.99 -10.60 -3.13
C TYR A 66 -3.01 -9.84 -4.01
N VAL A 67 -1.82 -9.58 -3.48
CA VAL A 67 -0.76 -8.83 -4.16
C VAL A 67 0.59 -9.52 -3.93
N SER A 68 1.57 -9.19 -4.75
CA SER A 68 2.93 -9.70 -4.61
C SER A 68 3.95 -8.65 -4.96
N ARG A 69 5.11 -8.64 -4.30
CA ARG A 69 6.27 -7.84 -4.73
C ARG A 69 7.02 -8.48 -5.89
N ASN A 70 6.80 -9.77 -6.14
CA ASN A 70 7.39 -10.48 -7.27
C ASN A 70 6.52 -10.33 -8.52
N ILE A 71 6.95 -9.48 -9.45
CA ILE A 71 6.26 -9.27 -10.73
C ILE A 71 6.12 -10.57 -11.55
N LYS A 72 7.11 -11.46 -11.50
CA LYS A 72 7.04 -12.76 -12.20
C LYS A 72 5.94 -13.62 -11.59
N LYS A 73 5.78 -13.65 -10.26
CA LYS A 73 4.65 -14.32 -9.59
C LYS A 73 3.32 -13.74 -10.06
N ALA A 74 3.18 -12.41 -10.01
CA ALA A 74 1.95 -11.74 -10.43
C ALA A 74 1.61 -12.06 -11.90
N ALA A 75 2.59 -12.09 -12.80
CA ALA A 75 2.39 -12.36 -14.23
C ALA A 75 1.86 -13.78 -14.56
N HIS A 76 1.90 -14.73 -13.61
CA HIS A 76 1.31 -16.05 -13.80
C HIS A 76 -0.21 -16.07 -13.62
N TYR A 77 -0.80 -15.01 -13.07
CA TYR A 77 -2.23 -14.93 -12.83
C TYR A 77 -2.96 -14.16 -13.94
N PRO A 78 -4.17 -14.59 -14.32
CA PRO A 78 -4.86 -15.82 -13.86
C PRO A 78 -4.20 -17.11 -14.38
N LEU A 79 -4.13 -18.17 -13.57
CA LEU A 79 -3.39 -19.40 -13.90
C LEU A 79 -3.88 -20.09 -15.19
N ASN A 80 -5.20 -20.10 -15.41
CA ASN A 80 -5.86 -20.80 -16.51
C ASN A 80 -6.31 -19.85 -17.64
N SER A 81 -5.69 -18.68 -17.79
CA SER A 81 -5.98 -17.76 -18.90
C SER A 81 -4.90 -17.78 -19.98
N SER A 82 -5.25 -17.36 -21.20
CA SER A 82 -4.29 -17.10 -22.26
C SER A 82 -3.30 -16.00 -21.85
N ILE A 83 -2.05 -16.10 -22.29
CA ILE A 83 -1.04 -15.04 -22.11
C ILE A 83 -1.52 -13.71 -22.71
N THR A 84 -2.31 -13.77 -23.80
CA THR A 84 -2.88 -12.60 -24.46
C THR A 84 -3.97 -11.90 -23.66
N ASP A 85 -4.45 -12.50 -22.56
CA ASP A 85 -5.42 -11.89 -21.65
C ASP A 85 -4.78 -11.54 -20.30
N ARG A 86 -3.46 -11.70 -20.09
CA ARG A 86 -2.82 -11.42 -18.80
C ARG A 86 -2.25 -10.01 -18.73
N VAL A 87 -2.68 -9.27 -17.72
CA VAL A 87 -2.17 -7.93 -17.38
C VAL A 87 -1.64 -7.96 -15.95
N VAL A 88 -0.53 -7.24 -15.71
CA VAL A 88 -0.01 -6.99 -14.37
C VAL A 88 -0.16 -5.51 -14.04
N LEU A 89 -0.98 -5.23 -13.04
CA LEU A 89 -1.17 -3.90 -12.48
C LEU A 89 -0.01 -3.58 -11.52
N GLN A 90 0.53 -2.36 -11.60
CA GLN A 90 1.44 -1.80 -10.61
C GLN A 90 0.64 -1.04 -9.56
N LEU A 91 0.92 -1.30 -8.29
CA LEU A 91 0.13 -0.86 -7.15
C LEU A 91 0.99 -0.08 -6.15
N HIS A 92 0.37 0.89 -5.47
CA HIS A 92 0.82 1.37 -4.16
C HIS A 92 -0.09 0.78 -3.09
N VAL A 93 0.50 0.01 -2.17
CA VAL A 93 -0.21 -0.74 -1.15
C VAL A 93 0.16 -0.23 0.23
N ARG A 94 -0.81 0.31 0.96
CA ARG A 94 -0.69 0.69 2.38
C ARG A 94 -0.90 -0.52 3.27
N VAL A 95 0.17 -1.21 3.65
CA VAL A 95 0.08 -2.52 4.32
C VAL A 95 -0.45 -2.46 5.76
N GLY A 96 -0.38 -1.31 6.42
CA GLY A 96 -0.87 -1.15 7.80
C GLY A 96 -0.22 -2.14 8.78
N ARG A 97 -0.99 -2.69 9.71
CA ARG A 97 -0.49 -3.72 10.63
C ARG A 97 -0.40 -5.07 9.92
N VAL A 98 0.80 -5.63 9.82
CA VAL A 98 1.04 -6.88 9.07
C VAL A 98 1.08 -8.08 10.01
N LYS A 99 0.27 -9.11 9.73
CA LYS A 99 0.34 -10.41 10.39
C LYS A 99 1.20 -11.36 9.56
N ARG A 100 2.30 -11.83 10.13
CA ARG A 100 3.07 -12.94 9.55
C ARG A 100 2.30 -14.25 9.73
N ILE A 101 2.19 -15.02 8.65
CA ILE A 101 1.60 -16.37 8.59
C ILE A 101 2.70 -17.30 8.10
N ASP A 102 3.40 -17.96 9.03
CA ASP A 102 4.64 -18.70 8.78
C ASP A 102 4.61 -20.17 9.17
N THR A 103 3.44 -20.70 9.52
CA THR A 103 3.23 -22.12 9.82
C THR A 103 1.97 -22.64 9.12
N ASP A 104 1.94 -23.94 8.83
CA ASP A 104 0.72 -24.58 8.36
C ASP A 104 -0.32 -24.58 9.49
N ASN A 105 -1.60 -24.47 9.13
CA ASN A 105 -2.71 -24.33 10.09
C ASN A 105 -2.51 -23.18 11.09
N HIS A 106 -1.89 -22.09 10.66
CA HIS A 106 -1.69 -20.92 11.52
C HIS A 106 -3.05 -20.45 12.08
N PRO A 107 -3.19 -20.25 13.41
CA PRO A 107 -4.48 -20.03 14.07
C PRO A 107 -5.22 -18.77 13.57
N MET A 108 -4.47 -17.82 13.01
CA MET A 108 -5.00 -16.58 12.44
C MET A 108 -4.99 -16.54 10.91
N GLN A 109 -4.78 -17.66 10.21
CA GLN A 109 -4.67 -17.70 8.74
C GLN A 109 -5.86 -17.05 8.03
N TYR A 110 -7.06 -17.18 8.59
CA TYR A 110 -8.31 -16.64 8.03
C TYR A 110 -8.95 -15.53 8.86
N THR A 111 -8.43 -15.26 10.06
CA THR A 111 -9.05 -14.36 11.05
C THR A 111 -8.19 -13.15 11.42
N TRP A 112 -6.99 -13.03 10.87
CA TRP A 112 -6.05 -11.93 11.16
C TRP A 112 -6.69 -10.54 11.10
N ASN A 113 -7.63 -10.30 10.17
CA ASN A 113 -8.34 -9.03 10.06
C ASN A 113 -9.24 -8.73 11.27
N ALA A 114 -9.89 -9.74 11.86
CA ALA A 114 -10.75 -9.60 13.05
C ALA A 114 -9.94 -9.27 14.30
N HIS A 115 -8.66 -9.63 14.31
CA HIS A 115 -7.68 -9.20 15.30
C HIS A 115 -7.03 -7.85 14.95
N GLY A 116 -7.59 -7.16 13.96
CA GLY A 116 -7.28 -5.81 13.49
C GLY A 116 -6.01 -5.69 12.65
N TYR A 117 -5.48 -6.79 12.10
CA TYR A 117 -4.39 -6.68 11.13
C TYR A 117 -4.95 -6.21 9.79
N ASP A 118 -4.22 -5.36 9.09
CA ASP A 118 -4.62 -4.79 7.81
C ASP A 118 -4.17 -5.65 6.63
N THR A 119 -3.06 -6.39 6.80
CA THR A 119 -2.48 -7.29 5.81
C THR A 119 -2.01 -8.59 6.47
N ALA A 120 -2.27 -9.73 5.84
CA ALA A 120 -1.56 -10.98 6.14
C ALA A 120 -0.42 -11.18 5.13
N TRP A 121 0.72 -11.65 5.62
CA TRP A 121 1.91 -11.88 4.81
C TRP A 121 2.48 -13.27 5.07
N VAL A 122 2.72 -14.01 3.98
CA VAL A 122 3.41 -15.29 3.98
C VAL A 122 4.85 -15.08 3.51
N PRO A 123 5.87 -15.41 4.33
CA PRO A 123 7.26 -15.37 3.91
C PRO A 123 7.54 -16.35 2.76
N PRO A 124 8.58 -16.11 1.95
CA PRO A 124 9.04 -17.10 0.98
C PRO A 124 9.85 -18.21 1.65
N ASN A 125 9.98 -19.35 0.97
CA ASN A 125 10.88 -20.46 1.30
C ASN A 125 10.69 -21.08 2.70
N ILE A 126 9.49 -20.98 3.28
CA ILE A 126 9.18 -21.56 4.60
C ILE A 126 8.52 -22.95 4.52
N GLY A 127 8.35 -23.51 3.31
CA GLY A 127 7.88 -24.89 3.12
C GLY A 127 6.41 -25.14 3.49
N LEU A 128 5.57 -24.09 3.56
CA LEU A 128 4.14 -24.27 3.84
C LEU A 128 3.45 -25.08 2.75
N ILE A 129 2.74 -26.13 3.14
CA ILE A 129 1.92 -26.94 2.24
C ILE A 129 0.86 -26.07 1.56
N ALA A 130 0.34 -25.06 2.28
CA ALA A 130 -0.62 -24.10 1.74
C ALA A 130 -0.05 -23.21 0.63
N VAL A 131 1.29 -23.05 0.54
CA VAL A 131 1.98 -22.25 -0.48
C VAL A 131 2.92 -23.13 -1.29
N ARG A 132 2.34 -23.97 -2.16
CA ARG A 132 3.09 -24.88 -3.04
C ARG A 132 4.14 -24.18 -3.91
N SER A 133 3.96 -22.89 -4.19
CA SER A 133 4.93 -22.11 -4.97
C SER A 133 6.20 -21.76 -4.21
N GLY A 134 6.21 -21.82 -2.87
CA GLY A 134 7.30 -21.32 -2.03
C GLY A 134 7.51 -19.80 -2.09
N LEU A 135 6.67 -19.08 -2.85
CA LEU A 135 6.80 -17.63 -3.05
C LEU A 135 5.89 -16.87 -2.08
N GLU A 136 6.41 -15.74 -1.60
CA GLU A 136 5.68 -14.86 -0.69
C GLU A 136 4.32 -14.39 -1.23
N GLU A 137 3.37 -14.18 -0.31
CA GLU A 137 2.01 -13.76 -0.63
C GLU A 137 1.51 -12.75 0.39
N ASP A 138 0.91 -11.67 -0.10
CA ASP A 138 0.32 -10.62 0.72
C ASP A 138 -1.18 -10.55 0.43
N CYS A 139 -1.99 -10.54 1.48
CA CYS A 139 -3.44 -10.37 1.39
C CYS A 139 -3.87 -9.15 2.21
N VAL A 140 -4.31 -8.10 1.50
CA VAL A 140 -4.73 -6.83 2.11
C VAL A 140 -6.24 -6.85 2.34
N PHE A 141 -6.68 -6.51 3.54
CA PHE A 141 -8.10 -6.65 3.88
C PHE A 141 -8.96 -5.61 3.16
N ASP A 142 -8.70 -4.32 3.40
CA ASP A 142 -9.49 -3.23 2.83
C ASP A 142 -8.96 -2.85 1.43
N PRO A 143 -9.76 -3.01 0.36
CA PRO A 143 -9.36 -2.61 -0.99
C PRO A 143 -8.96 -1.14 -1.13
N LYS A 144 -9.46 -0.24 -0.27
CA LYS A 144 -9.08 1.19 -0.28
C LYS A 144 -7.62 1.45 0.11
N ARG A 145 -6.92 0.43 0.61
CA ARG A 145 -5.47 0.47 0.87
C ARG A 145 -4.63 0.14 -0.36
N VAL A 146 -5.25 -0.27 -1.47
CA VAL A 146 -4.59 -0.69 -2.71
C VAL A 146 -4.93 0.29 -3.83
N LYS A 147 -3.95 1.07 -4.29
CA LYS A 147 -4.11 2.03 -5.38
C LYS A 147 -3.41 1.55 -6.64
N VAL A 148 -4.13 1.48 -7.76
CA VAL A 148 -3.50 1.28 -9.07
C VAL A 148 -2.75 2.55 -9.47
N VAL A 149 -1.46 2.41 -9.76
CA VAL A 149 -0.59 3.53 -10.16
C VAL A 149 0.03 3.35 -11.55
N GLY A 150 -0.10 2.16 -12.14
CA GLY A 150 0.42 1.91 -13.48
C GLY A 150 0.15 0.50 -13.99
N ILE A 151 0.68 0.23 -15.18
CA ILE A 151 0.64 -1.08 -15.85
C ILE A 151 2.08 -1.58 -15.94
N ALA A 152 2.40 -2.66 -15.23
CA ALA A 152 3.74 -3.24 -15.20
C ALA A 152 3.97 -4.20 -16.38
N LYS A 153 2.93 -4.91 -16.82
CA LYS A 153 2.96 -5.79 -17.99
C LYS A 153 1.59 -5.84 -18.65
N ALA A 154 1.57 -5.87 -19.98
CA ALA A 154 0.39 -6.03 -20.81
C ALA A 154 0.68 -7.00 -21.96
N PRO A 155 -0.33 -7.63 -22.55
CA PRO A 155 -0.15 -8.57 -23.66
C PRO A 155 0.27 -7.87 -24.96
N ASP A 156 -0.17 -6.63 -25.17
CA ASP A 156 0.21 -5.79 -26.30
C ASP A 156 0.22 -4.30 -25.93
N THR A 157 0.77 -3.47 -26.83
CA THR A 157 0.95 -2.04 -26.61
C THR A 157 -0.35 -1.23 -26.72
N THR A 158 -1.35 -1.75 -27.44
CA THR A 158 -2.67 -1.12 -27.59
C THR A 158 -3.41 -1.19 -26.26
N ILE A 159 -3.48 -2.39 -25.66
CA ILE A 159 -4.08 -2.61 -24.35
C ILE A 159 -3.31 -1.83 -23.28
N GLN A 160 -1.98 -1.81 -23.33
CA GLN A 160 -1.20 -1.02 -22.37
C GLN A 160 -1.57 0.46 -22.40
N LYS A 161 -1.62 1.07 -23.60
CA LYS A 161 -1.98 2.48 -23.77
C LYS A 161 -3.41 2.76 -23.34
N GLU A 162 -4.35 1.89 -23.70
CA GLU A 162 -5.75 1.99 -23.28
C GLU A 162 -5.88 2.04 -21.75
N LEU A 163 -5.27 1.07 -21.06
CA LEU A 163 -5.33 0.98 -19.60
C LEU A 163 -4.62 2.16 -18.91
N GLN A 164 -3.48 2.61 -19.45
CA GLN A 164 -2.80 3.81 -18.96
C GLN A 164 -3.68 5.07 -19.09
N GLN A 165 -4.38 5.24 -20.21
CA GLN A 165 -5.32 6.34 -20.39
C GLN A 165 -6.48 6.27 -19.40
N LEU A 166 -7.00 5.07 -19.10
CA LEU A 166 -8.02 4.88 -18.07
C LEU A 166 -7.51 5.32 -16.69
N ILE A 167 -6.29 4.94 -16.31
CA ILE A 167 -5.67 5.35 -15.03
C ILE A 167 -5.55 6.88 -14.96
N SER A 168 -5.10 7.54 -16.03
CA SER A 168 -4.99 9.00 -16.08
C SER A 168 -6.36 9.69 -15.96
N LYS A 169 -7.40 9.15 -16.61
CA LYS A 169 -8.78 9.69 -16.53
C LYS A 169 -9.36 9.54 -15.12
N THR A 170 -9.20 8.38 -14.48
CA THR A 170 -9.65 8.14 -13.10
C THR A 170 -8.92 9.04 -12.11
N SER A 171 -7.61 9.26 -12.32
CA SER A 171 -6.83 10.17 -11.48
C SER A 171 -7.30 11.62 -11.58
N LYS A 172 -7.67 12.09 -12.78
CA LYS A 172 -8.24 13.44 -12.98
C LYS A 172 -9.63 13.61 -12.36
N LYS A 173 -10.47 12.57 -12.36
CA LYS A 173 -11.76 12.59 -11.64
C LYS A 173 -11.59 12.75 -10.13
N HIS A 174 -10.59 12.08 -9.55
CA HIS A 174 -10.27 12.24 -8.12
C HIS A 174 -9.45 13.49 -7.81
N GLY A 175 -8.88 14.17 -8.82
CA GLY A 175 -8.02 15.34 -8.71
C GLY A 175 -8.63 16.65 -9.21
N GLN A 176 -9.94 16.73 -9.45
CA GLN A 176 -10.63 18.03 -9.62
C GLN A 176 -10.68 18.73 -8.27
N GLY A 177 -9.53 19.30 -7.93
CA GLY A 177 -9.16 19.62 -6.58
C GLY A 177 -7.75 20.20 -6.46
N GLY A 178 -7.47 21.27 -7.20
CA GLY A 178 -6.32 22.15 -6.97
C GLY A 178 -5.01 21.75 -7.65
N ASP A 179 -4.88 22.06 -8.94
CA ASP A 179 -3.57 22.24 -9.59
C ASP A 179 -2.96 23.58 -9.12
N GLY A 180 -2.13 23.51 -8.09
CA GLY A 180 -1.15 24.53 -7.75
C GLY A 180 0.17 23.82 -7.49
N ALA A 181 1.27 24.30 -8.11
CA ALA A 181 2.61 23.74 -7.95
C ALA A 181 2.86 23.38 -6.47
N ALA A 182 3.07 22.09 -6.19
CA ALA A 182 3.04 21.58 -4.82
C ALA A 182 4.23 22.10 -4.01
N ASP A 183 4.03 23.18 -3.28
CA ASP A 183 4.97 23.68 -2.28
C ASP A 183 5.22 22.60 -1.22
N VAL A 184 6.48 22.17 -1.12
CA VAL A 184 6.94 21.24 -0.09
C VAL A 184 7.17 22.01 1.20
N CYS A 185 6.52 21.60 2.28
CA CYS A 185 6.67 22.27 3.57
C CYS A 185 8.10 22.16 4.12
N SER A 186 8.72 23.30 4.41
CA SER A 186 10.10 23.36 4.89
C SER A 186 10.36 22.63 6.22
N LEU A 187 9.34 22.48 7.08
CA LEU A 187 9.44 21.86 8.40
C LEU A 187 9.17 20.34 8.38
N CYS A 188 8.07 19.90 7.77
CA CYS A 188 7.72 18.47 7.73
C CYS A 188 8.15 17.73 6.45
N LYS A 189 8.67 18.46 5.45
CA LYS A 189 9.12 17.94 4.14
C LYS A 189 8.03 17.25 3.31
N ARG A 190 6.75 17.43 3.63
CA ARG A 190 5.61 16.88 2.88
C ARG A 190 5.09 17.88 1.84
N LYS A 191 4.52 17.35 0.76
CA LYS A 191 3.80 18.15 -0.24
C LYS A 191 2.45 18.57 0.31
N THR A 192 2.09 19.83 0.10
CA THR A 192 0.76 20.35 0.44
C THR A 192 -0.31 19.57 -0.32
N GLN A 193 -1.24 18.95 0.41
CA GLN A 193 -2.42 18.27 -0.16
C GLN A 193 -3.65 19.18 -0.02
N GLN A 194 -4.60 19.07 -0.95
CA GLN A 194 -5.83 19.85 -0.88
C GLN A 194 -6.59 19.54 0.42
N GLY A 195 -6.94 20.58 1.19
CA GLY A 195 -7.61 20.45 2.48
C GLY A 195 -6.70 20.13 3.69
N SER A 196 -5.39 20.00 3.48
CA SER A 196 -4.40 19.80 4.55
C SER A 196 -3.34 20.89 4.53
N SER A 197 -3.71 22.10 4.97
CA SER A 197 -2.78 23.22 5.04
C SER A 197 -1.69 22.97 6.09
N HIS A 198 -0.45 23.29 5.73
CA HIS A 198 0.67 23.21 6.65
C HIS A 198 0.68 24.41 7.59
N ILE A 199 0.11 24.26 8.78
CA ILE A 199 0.21 25.28 9.84
C ILE A 199 1.57 25.17 10.52
N LYS A 200 2.40 26.21 10.36
CA LYS A 200 3.67 26.36 11.07
C LYS A 200 3.44 27.18 12.33
N GLN A 201 3.85 26.67 13.48
CA GLN A 201 3.72 27.34 14.78
C GLN A 201 4.92 27.03 15.67
N GLN A 202 5.05 27.73 16.79
CA GLN A 202 6.03 27.38 17.82
C GLN A 202 5.44 26.32 18.75
N CYS A 203 6.26 25.33 19.13
CA CYS A 203 5.90 24.41 20.19
C CYS A 203 5.70 25.19 21.48
N TRP A 204 4.52 25.04 22.11
CA TRP A 204 4.18 25.75 23.34
C TRP A 204 5.10 25.42 24.52
N GLU A 205 5.81 24.29 24.46
CA GLU A 205 6.70 23.83 25.53
C GLU A 205 8.16 24.24 25.30
N CYS A 206 8.74 23.91 24.13
CA CYS A 206 10.17 24.07 23.85
C CYS A 206 10.49 25.24 22.89
N GLY A 207 9.48 25.93 22.36
CA GLY A 207 9.66 27.08 21.45
C GLY A 207 10.15 26.73 20.03
N GLN A 208 10.43 25.46 19.73
CA GLN A 208 10.85 25.05 18.39
C GLN A 208 9.76 25.28 17.34
N ASN A 209 10.13 25.72 16.14
CA ASN A 209 9.22 25.82 15.01
C ASN A 209 8.80 24.43 14.54
N ILE A 210 7.50 24.14 14.64
CA ILE A 210 6.86 22.87 14.29
C ILE A 210 5.83 23.09 13.19
N CYS A 211 5.60 22.06 12.39
CA CYS A 211 4.43 21.96 11.51
C CYS A 211 3.48 20.93 12.11
N ILE A 212 2.18 21.24 12.15
CA ILE A 212 1.16 20.33 12.74
C ILE A 212 1.12 18.95 12.05
N LEU A 213 1.60 18.87 10.80
CA LEU A 213 1.70 17.63 10.03
C LEU A 213 3.06 16.91 10.14
N MET A 214 3.92 17.29 11.09
CA MET A 214 5.17 16.55 11.35
C MET A 214 4.88 15.16 11.90
N SER A 215 5.60 14.14 11.41
CA SER A 215 5.47 12.77 11.93
C SER A 215 6.01 12.63 13.35
N LYS A 216 6.90 13.50 13.79
CA LYS A 216 7.48 13.43 15.12
C LYS A 216 7.88 14.81 15.62
N HIS A 217 7.60 15.06 16.88
CA HIS A 217 8.19 16.14 17.65
C HIS A 217 8.45 15.64 19.07
N PHE A 218 9.67 15.83 19.55
CA PHE A 218 10.06 15.50 20.92
C PHE A 218 10.53 16.79 21.58
N CYS A 219 9.84 17.23 22.65
CA CYS A 219 10.38 18.28 23.48
C CYS A 219 11.51 17.67 24.32
N PRO A 220 12.76 18.16 24.20
CA PRO A 220 13.75 17.84 25.22
C PRO A 220 13.19 18.34 26.55
N ALA A 221 13.21 17.48 27.58
CA ALA A 221 12.76 17.87 28.91
C ALA A 221 13.45 19.18 29.30
N ARG A 222 12.69 20.12 29.89
CA ARG A 222 13.33 21.28 30.53
C ARG A 222 14.31 20.74 31.59
N PRO A 223 15.52 21.32 31.69
CA PRO A 223 16.42 21.02 32.80
C PRO A 223 15.73 21.14 34.16
#